data_AF-A0AAU8FP27-F1
#
_entry.id   AF-A0AAU8FP27-F1
#
_cell.length_a   1.000
_cell.length_b   1.000
_cell.length_c   1.000
_cell.angle_alpha   90.00
_cell.angle_beta   90.00
_cell.angle_gamma   90.00
#
_symmetry.space_group_name_H-M   'P 1'
#
loop_
_entity.id
_entity.type
_entity.pdbx_description
1 polymer ?
#
loop_
_entity_poly.entity_id
_entity_poly.type
_entity_poly.pdbx_seq_one_letter_code
_entity_poly.pdbx_strand_id
1 'polypeptide(L)'
;MIIMEICGIFEIVPDSLYSVQFDGEPKHEFLKTFRLWSDRTYLESFFTKHYEDLLAFWEYMSVEEAVAVTIGEGALLEETILKIARAGMHGGYDNLSAIFKPLTPVATSLEHFEKSKARGFRRKSWLRVYAIRLGVNHFIVTGGVIKLTRTMNEREHLLNELNKMEDVCRFLKADQRDEFGLFELF
;
A
#
# COMPACT_ATOMS: atom_id res chain seq x y z
N MET A 1 8.57 19.62 -4.09
CA MET A 1 7.60 18.56 -3.79
C MET A 1 6.59 18.60 -4.90
N ILE A 2 6.48 17.55 -5.71
CA ILE A 2 5.44 17.45 -6.75
C ILE A 2 4.21 16.92 -6.02
N ILE A 3 3.12 17.69 -6.01
CA ILE A 3 1.83 17.23 -5.48
C ILE A 3 1.25 16.28 -6.52
N MET A 4 0.93 15.06 -6.11
CA MET A 4 0.23 14.11 -6.98
C MET A 4 -1.27 14.40 -6.92
N GLU A 5 -1.86 14.75 -8.06
CA GLU A 5 -3.31 14.94 -8.16
C GLU A 5 -4.04 13.60 -8.08
N ILE A 6 -5.19 13.59 -7.39
CA ILE A 6 -6.03 12.41 -7.22
C ILE A 6 -7.21 12.52 -8.19
N CYS A 7 -7.30 11.59 -9.14
CA CYS A 7 -8.42 11.52 -10.07
C CYS A 7 -9.68 10.92 -9.43
N GLY A 8 -9.51 10.04 -8.45
CA GLY A 8 -10.62 9.40 -7.78
C GLY A 8 -10.21 8.38 -6.73
N ILE A 9 -11.18 8.02 -5.90
CA ILE A 9 -11.08 6.95 -4.90
C ILE A 9 -12.10 5.87 -5.30
N PHE A 10 -11.61 4.65 -5.49
CA PHE A 10 -12.38 3.53 -6.03
C PHE A 10 -12.62 2.49 -4.95
N GLU A 11 -13.87 2.06 -4.84
CA GLU A 11 -14.26 0.96 -3.95
C GLU A 11 -13.72 -0.38 -4.49
N ILE A 12 -13.05 -1.14 -3.61
CA ILE A 12 -12.54 -2.49 -3.87
C ILE A 12 -13.38 -3.52 -3.14
N VAL A 13 -13.68 -3.24 -1.87
CA VAL A 13 -14.62 -3.99 -1.04
C VAL A 13 -15.56 -2.96 -0.39
N PRO A 14 -16.89 -3.09 -0.56
CA PRO A 14 -17.84 -2.13 -0.03
C PRO A 14 -17.62 -1.79 1.43
N ASP A 15 -17.63 -0.49 1.75
CA ASP A 15 -17.49 0.08 3.10
C ASP A 15 -16.22 -0.33 3.85
N SER A 16 -15.22 -0.88 3.15
CA SER A 16 -14.10 -1.57 3.78
C SER A 16 -12.75 -1.21 3.16
N LEU A 17 -12.59 -1.47 1.86
CA LEU A 17 -11.33 -1.26 1.18
C LEU A 17 -11.54 -0.41 -0.05
N TYR A 18 -10.83 0.70 -0.10
CA TYR A 18 -10.81 1.63 -1.22
C TYR A 18 -9.39 1.76 -1.75
N SER A 19 -9.24 2.36 -2.93
CA SER A 19 -7.93 2.64 -3.52
C SER A 19 -7.94 3.93 -4.33
N VAL A 20 -6.90 4.73 -4.15
CA VAL A 20 -6.70 5.98 -4.90
C VAL A 20 -6.26 5.67 -6.33
N GLN A 21 -6.71 6.46 -7.28
CA GLN A 21 -6.11 6.61 -8.60
C GLN A 21 -5.51 8.02 -8.70
N PHE A 22 -4.21 8.10 -9.00
CA PHE A 22 -3.53 9.36 -9.25
C PHE A 22 -3.65 9.78 -10.72
N ASP A 23 -3.47 11.07 -10.98
CA ASP A 23 -3.46 11.61 -12.33
C ASP A 23 -2.37 11.00 -13.21
N GLY A 24 -2.71 10.80 -14.48
CA GLY A 24 -1.87 10.10 -15.46
C GLY A 24 -1.77 8.58 -15.27
N GLU A 25 -2.32 8.01 -14.19
CA GLU A 25 -2.30 6.56 -13.96
C GLU A 25 -3.56 5.89 -14.53
N PRO A 26 -3.44 4.78 -15.28
CA PRO A 26 -4.58 4.16 -15.95
C PRO A 26 -5.49 3.35 -15.00
N LYS A 27 -5.02 3.08 -13.78
CA LYS A 27 -5.68 2.23 -12.77
C LYS A 27 -5.40 2.75 -11.37
N HIS A 28 -6.33 2.48 -10.45
CA HIS A 28 -6.12 2.70 -9.03
C HIS A 28 -4.96 1.86 -8.49
N GLU A 29 -4.35 2.32 -7.40
CA GLU A 29 -3.08 1.83 -6.86
C GLU A 29 -3.12 0.36 -6.42
N PHE A 30 -4.24 -0.14 -5.90
CA PHE A 30 -4.38 -1.54 -5.50
C PHE A 30 -4.18 -2.46 -6.69
N LEU A 31 -4.96 -2.26 -7.77
CA LEU A 31 -4.86 -3.08 -8.98
C LEU A 31 -3.52 -2.87 -9.68
N LYS A 32 -2.99 -1.64 -9.73
CA LYS A 32 -1.67 -1.37 -10.30
C LYS A 32 -0.57 -2.14 -9.58
N THR A 33 -0.55 -2.08 -8.25
CA THR A 33 0.45 -2.72 -7.40
C THR A 33 0.50 -4.22 -7.65
N PHE A 34 -0.63 -4.92 -7.56
CA PHE A 34 -0.65 -6.37 -7.70
C PHE A 34 -0.41 -6.84 -9.14
N ARG A 35 -0.80 -6.04 -10.15
CA ARG A 35 -0.40 -6.30 -11.54
C ARG A 35 1.12 -6.24 -11.73
N LEU A 36 1.78 -5.21 -11.20
CA LEU A 36 3.24 -5.11 -11.27
C LEU A 36 3.92 -6.26 -10.54
N TRP A 37 3.38 -6.72 -9.40
CA TRP A 37 3.91 -7.88 -8.68
C TRP A 37 3.61 -9.23 -9.36
N SER A 38 2.72 -9.27 -10.35
CA SER A 38 2.49 -10.44 -11.21
C SER A 38 3.26 -10.40 -12.54
N ASP A 39 3.82 -9.24 -12.89
CA ASP A 39 4.54 -9.03 -14.15
C ASP A 39 6.01 -9.41 -14.00
N ARG A 40 6.37 -10.56 -14.58
CA ARG A 40 7.75 -11.07 -14.59
C ARG A 40 8.74 -10.07 -15.19
N THR A 41 8.41 -9.42 -16.31
CA THR A 41 9.32 -8.51 -17.02
C THR A 41 9.61 -7.27 -16.19
N TYR A 42 8.59 -6.72 -15.54
CA TYR A 42 8.76 -5.64 -14.58
C TYR A 42 9.66 -6.07 -13.41
N LEU A 43 9.41 -7.23 -12.82
CA LEU A 43 10.15 -7.71 -11.65
C LEU A 43 11.61 -8.01 -11.98
N GLU A 44 11.88 -8.67 -13.10
CA GLU A 44 13.25 -8.92 -13.59
C GLU A 44 14.01 -7.60 -13.72
N SER A 45 13.40 -6.61 -14.38
CA SER A 45 13.99 -5.26 -14.53
C SER A 45 14.23 -4.58 -13.18
N PHE A 46 13.27 -4.67 -12.24
CA PHE A 46 13.38 -4.07 -10.92
C PHE A 46 14.52 -4.70 -10.11
N PHE A 47 14.57 -6.03 -10.03
CA PHE A 47 15.56 -6.74 -9.23
C PHE A 47 16.97 -6.65 -9.84
N THR A 48 17.10 -6.65 -11.17
CA THR A 48 18.40 -6.38 -11.82
C THR A 48 18.89 -4.97 -11.49
N LYS A 49 18.02 -3.96 -11.57
CA LYS A 49 18.38 -2.57 -11.25
C LYS A 49 18.74 -2.37 -9.77
N HIS A 50 18.09 -3.10 -8.87
CA HIS A 50 18.22 -2.97 -7.42
C HIS A 50 18.95 -4.16 -6.77
N TYR A 51 19.80 -4.87 -7.52
CA TYR A 51 20.43 -6.10 -7.05
C TYR A 51 21.32 -5.90 -5.82
N GLU A 52 22.05 -4.79 -5.76
CA GLU A 52 22.86 -4.44 -4.58
C GLU A 52 22.00 -4.25 -3.31
N ASP A 53 20.80 -3.68 -3.45
CA ASP A 53 19.87 -3.53 -2.32
C ASP A 53 19.33 -4.89 -1.85
N LEU A 54 19.10 -5.81 -2.80
CA LEU A 54 18.70 -7.18 -2.51
C LEU A 54 19.77 -7.87 -1.66
N LEU A 55 21.05 -7.78 -2.04
CA LEU A 55 22.16 -8.43 -1.32
C LEU A 55 22.46 -7.80 0.04
N ALA A 56 22.25 -6.49 0.20
CA ALA A 56 22.65 -5.77 1.42
C ALA A 56 21.84 -6.14 2.67
N PHE A 57 20.55 -6.48 2.51
CA PHE A 57 19.63 -6.69 3.64
C PHE A 57 18.90 -8.03 3.61
N TRP A 58 18.91 -8.72 2.48
CA TRP A 58 18.22 -9.99 2.31
C TRP A 58 19.20 -11.14 2.18
N GLU A 59 18.68 -12.35 2.33
CA GLU A 59 19.50 -13.55 2.12
C GLU A 59 19.95 -13.62 0.66
N TYR A 60 21.14 -14.16 0.42
CA TYR A 60 21.66 -14.35 -0.93
C TYR A 60 20.63 -15.12 -1.77
N MET A 61 20.22 -14.52 -2.88
CA MET A 61 19.14 -15.00 -3.74
C MET A 61 19.36 -14.48 -5.16
N SER A 62 19.09 -15.30 -6.17
CA SER A 62 19.18 -14.88 -7.57
C SER A 62 18.03 -13.92 -7.94
N VAL A 63 18.16 -13.20 -9.06
CA VAL A 63 17.08 -12.35 -9.58
C VAL A 63 15.84 -13.20 -9.88
N GLU A 64 16.02 -14.36 -10.49
CA GLU A 64 14.93 -15.28 -10.85
C GLU A 64 14.20 -15.81 -9.61
N GLU A 65 14.94 -16.14 -8.55
CA GLU A 65 14.37 -16.55 -7.27
C GLU A 65 13.58 -15.40 -6.63
N ALA A 66 14.12 -14.17 -6.63
CA ALA A 66 13.44 -13.00 -6.09
C ALA A 66 12.14 -12.66 -6.85
N VAL A 67 12.14 -12.83 -8.18
CA VAL A 67 10.96 -12.71 -9.04
C VAL A 67 9.91 -13.75 -8.65
N ALA A 68 10.28 -15.03 -8.60
CA ALA A 68 9.34 -16.12 -8.28
C ALA A 68 8.73 -15.95 -6.87
N VAL A 69 9.55 -15.58 -5.89
CA VAL A 69 9.12 -15.25 -4.53
C VAL A 69 8.13 -14.10 -4.53
N THR A 70 8.40 -13.04 -5.29
CA THR A 70 7.56 -11.84 -5.33
C THR A 70 6.20 -12.13 -5.93
N ILE A 71 6.14 -12.91 -7.02
CA ILE A 71 4.87 -13.30 -7.65
C ILE A 71 4.02 -14.12 -6.67
N GLY A 72 4.60 -15.14 -6.05
CA GLY A 72 3.88 -16.00 -5.11
C GLY A 72 3.41 -15.26 -3.87
N GLU A 73 4.28 -14.45 -3.26
CA GLU A 73 3.93 -13.66 -2.08
C GLU A 73 2.93 -12.54 -2.39
N GLY A 74 3.05 -11.90 -3.57
CA GLY A 74 2.14 -10.86 -4.04
C GLY A 74 0.71 -11.38 -4.19
N ALA A 75 0.54 -12.53 -4.85
CA ALA A 75 -0.76 -13.17 -5.02
C ALA A 75 -1.41 -13.54 -3.67
N LEU A 76 -0.63 -14.13 -2.75
CA LEU A 76 -1.13 -14.47 -1.42
C LEU A 76 -1.54 -13.23 -0.61
N LEU A 77 -0.76 -12.15 -0.71
CA LEU A 77 -1.06 -10.89 -0.03
C LEU A 77 -2.33 -10.23 -0.59
N GLU A 78 -2.52 -10.23 -1.91
CA GLU A 78 -3.75 -9.73 -2.55
C GLU A 78 -4.98 -10.47 -2.05
N GLU A 79 -4.97 -11.81 -2.17
CA GLU A 79 -6.07 -12.67 -1.74
C GLU A 79 -6.40 -12.45 -0.26
N THR A 80 -5.36 -12.37 0.58
CA THR A 80 -5.54 -12.22 2.02
C THR A 80 -6.14 -10.85 2.38
N ILE A 81 -5.68 -9.76 1.75
CA ILE A 81 -6.25 -8.43 1.99
C ILE A 81 -7.73 -8.42 1.61
N LEU A 82 -8.09 -8.96 0.44
CA LEU A 82 -9.49 -9.02 0.00
C LEU A 82 -10.36 -9.89 0.91
N LYS A 83 -9.84 -11.05 1.35
CA LYS A 83 -10.54 -11.95 2.26
C LYS A 83 -10.79 -11.29 3.61
N ILE A 84 -9.78 -10.66 4.21
CA ILE A 84 -9.89 -9.99 5.52
C ILE A 84 -10.80 -8.76 5.43
N ALA A 85 -10.69 -7.98 4.34
CA ALA A 85 -11.57 -6.84 4.09
C ALA A 85 -13.05 -7.25 4.11
N ARG A 86 -13.38 -8.37 3.46
CA ARG A 86 -14.76 -8.90 3.41
C ARG A 86 -15.18 -9.49 4.76
N ALA A 87 -14.31 -10.25 5.42
CA ALA A 87 -14.63 -10.87 6.71
C ALA A 87 -14.93 -9.81 7.79
N GLY A 88 -14.15 -8.73 7.83
CA GLY A 88 -14.31 -7.65 8.80
C GLY A 88 -15.63 -6.87 8.69
N MET A 89 -16.38 -7.02 7.59
CA MET A 89 -17.71 -6.39 7.43
C MET A 89 -18.75 -6.96 8.40
N HIS A 90 -18.53 -8.20 8.88
CA HIS A 90 -19.44 -8.88 9.81
C HIS A 90 -19.05 -8.68 11.28
N GLY A 91 -18.09 -7.79 11.56
CA GLY A 91 -17.52 -7.59 12.89
C GLY A 91 -16.51 -8.67 13.29
N GLY A 92 -15.87 -8.49 14.45
CA GLY A 92 -14.85 -9.39 14.99
C GLY A 92 -13.40 -8.91 14.81
N TYR A 93 -12.46 -9.75 15.24
CA TYR A 93 -11.02 -9.40 15.27
C TYR A 93 -10.31 -9.57 13.92
N ASP A 94 -10.88 -10.36 13.00
CA ASP A 94 -10.34 -10.62 11.67
C ASP A 94 -10.81 -9.54 10.68
N ASN A 95 -10.17 -8.36 10.76
CA ASN A 95 -10.46 -7.19 9.93
C ASN A 95 -9.17 -6.53 9.44
N LEU A 96 -9.26 -5.50 8.59
CA LEU A 96 -8.08 -4.87 7.98
C LEU A 96 -7.08 -4.30 9.00
N SER A 97 -7.49 -3.92 10.21
CA SER A 97 -6.54 -3.52 11.28
C SER A 97 -5.66 -4.68 11.75
N ALA A 98 -6.01 -5.94 11.47
CA ALA A 98 -5.17 -7.10 11.74
C ALA A 98 -3.93 -7.14 10.85
N ILE A 99 -4.02 -6.66 9.60
CA ILE A 99 -2.92 -6.72 8.61
C ILE A 99 -2.28 -5.35 8.34
N PHE A 100 -3.06 -4.28 8.31
CA PHE A 100 -2.54 -2.92 8.20
C PHE A 100 -2.16 -2.40 9.58
N LYS A 101 -0.85 -2.19 9.77
CA LYS A 101 -0.28 -1.65 11.00
C LYS A 101 0.23 -0.22 10.78
N PRO A 102 0.25 0.63 11.81
CA PRO A 102 0.75 1.99 11.69
C PRO A 102 2.13 2.05 10.99
N LEU A 103 2.32 3.04 10.11
CA LEU A 103 3.56 3.26 9.39
C LEU A 103 4.70 3.55 10.37
N THR A 104 4.42 4.36 11.39
CA THR A 104 5.33 4.69 12.50
C THR A 104 4.73 4.23 13.83
N PRO A 105 5.54 3.67 14.76
CA PRO A 105 5.04 3.16 16.04
C PRO A 105 4.70 4.26 17.06
N VAL A 106 5.11 5.50 16.82
CA VAL A 106 4.80 6.62 17.69
C VAL A 106 3.43 7.17 17.30
N ALA A 107 2.47 7.06 18.20
CA ALA A 107 1.16 7.70 18.10
C ALA A 107 1.34 9.21 18.28
N THR A 108 1.80 9.89 17.24
CA THR A 108 1.80 11.35 17.20
C THR A 108 0.40 11.77 16.79
N SER A 109 -0.47 11.89 17.81
CA SER A 109 -1.85 12.36 17.77
C SER A 109 -2.91 11.38 17.25
N LEU A 110 -4.13 11.57 17.76
CA LEU A 110 -5.41 11.06 17.27
C LEU A 110 -5.67 11.57 15.83
N GLU A 111 -4.78 11.29 14.87
CA GLU A 111 -4.99 11.71 13.49
C GLU A 111 -6.16 10.90 12.90
N HIS A 112 -7.15 11.62 12.37
CA HIS A 112 -8.31 11.06 11.66
C HIS A 112 -7.93 10.28 10.37
N PHE A 113 -6.63 10.22 10.01
CA PHE A 113 -6.10 9.64 8.77
C PHE A 113 -4.71 9.01 8.99
N GLU A 114 -4.65 7.91 9.75
CA GLU A 114 -3.38 7.27 10.10
C GLU A 114 -2.75 6.53 8.91
N LYS A 115 -1.51 6.90 8.55
CA LYS A 115 -0.71 6.17 7.57
C LYS A 115 -0.38 4.77 8.07
N SER A 116 -0.70 3.77 7.27
CA SER A 116 -0.62 2.35 7.63
C SER A 116 0.06 1.54 6.54
N LYS A 117 0.55 0.35 6.90
CA LYS A 117 1.19 -0.60 5.99
C LYS A 117 0.81 -2.05 6.28
N ALA A 118 0.54 -2.80 5.23
CA ALA A 118 0.56 -4.26 5.24
C ALA A 118 1.92 -4.77 4.75
N ARG A 119 2.34 -5.93 5.23
CA ARG A 119 3.58 -6.61 4.80
C ARG A 119 3.22 -7.97 4.20
N GLY A 120 4.02 -8.46 3.27
CA GLY A 120 3.97 -9.87 2.90
C GLY A 120 4.28 -10.79 4.09
N PHE A 121 3.87 -12.04 3.97
CA PHE A 121 3.82 -12.99 5.08
C PHE A 121 5.15 -13.69 5.38
N ARG A 122 6.14 -13.61 4.48
CA ARG A 122 7.46 -14.16 4.74
C ARG A 122 8.10 -13.40 5.90
N ARG A 123 8.84 -14.11 6.77
CA ARG A 123 9.62 -13.54 7.90
C ARG A 123 10.47 -12.33 7.47
N LYS A 124 10.95 -12.40 6.23
CA LYS A 124 11.77 -11.41 5.55
C LYS A 124 11.11 -11.01 4.21
N SER A 125 9.80 -10.74 4.22
CA SER A 125 9.13 -10.18 3.05
C SER A 125 9.71 -8.80 2.73
N TRP A 126 9.78 -8.42 1.45
CA TRP A 126 10.05 -7.06 0.96
C TRP A 126 8.79 -6.34 0.45
N LEU A 127 7.64 -7.00 0.36
CA LEU A 127 6.40 -6.40 -0.15
C LEU A 127 5.68 -5.59 0.91
N ARG A 128 5.31 -4.35 0.55
CA ARG A 128 4.63 -3.35 1.40
C ARG A 128 3.44 -2.84 0.60
N VAL A 129 2.25 -2.90 1.17
CA VAL A 129 1.09 -2.15 0.66
C VAL A 129 0.82 -1.03 1.64
N TYR A 130 0.71 0.20 1.15
CA TYR A 130 0.47 1.39 1.94
C TYR A 130 -0.99 1.82 1.86
N ALA A 131 -1.51 2.31 2.97
CA ALA A 131 -2.89 2.77 3.06
C ALA A 131 -3.06 3.88 4.08
N ILE A 132 -4.14 4.65 3.96
CA ILE A 132 -4.64 5.55 5.01
C ILE A 132 -5.79 4.83 5.72
N ARG A 133 -5.71 4.77 7.04
CA ARG A 133 -6.74 4.19 7.90
C ARG A 133 -7.82 5.23 8.19
N LEU A 134 -9.06 4.86 7.93
CA LEU A 134 -10.26 5.63 8.27
C LEU A 134 -11.01 5.02 9.47
N GLY A 135 -10.87 3.72 9.70
CA GLY A 135 -11.54 3.01 10.79
C GLY A 135 -10.97 1.61 11.05
N VAL A 136 -11.72 0.75 11.75
CA VAL A 136 -11.27 -0.61 12.12
C VAL A 136 -11.14 -1.51 10.89
N ASN A 137 -12.11 -1.46 9.98
CA ASN A 137 -12.09 -2.22 8.73
C ASN A 137 -12.18 -1.31 7.51
N HIS A 138 -11.83 -0.02 7.64
CA HIS A 138 -12.03 0.98 6.60
C HIS A 138 -10.68 1.64 6.24
N PHE A 139 -10.17 1.36 5.04
CA PHE A 139 -8.85 1.78 4.57
C PHE A 139 -8.86 2.22 3.11
N ILE A 140 -8.02 3.20 2.77
CA ILE A 140 -7.75 3.64 1.41
C ILE A 140 -6.32 3.28 1.03
N VAL A 141 -6.12 2.38 0.07
CA VAL A 141 -4.80 1.99 -0.45
C VAL A 141 -4.23 3.09 -1.34
N THR A 142 -3.01 3.52 -1.01
CA THR A 142 -2.30 4.62 -1.68
C THR A 142 -1.16 4.15 -2.57
N GLY A 143 -0.82 2.87 -2.55
CA GLY A 143 0.30 2.32 -3.33
C GLY A 143 0.90 1.08 -2.70
N GLY A 144 1.94 0.56 -3.34
CA GLY A 144 2.69 -0.57 -2.86
C GLY A 144 4.07 -0.65 -3.49
N VAL A 145 5.00 -1.26 -2.76
CA VAL A 145 6.41 -1.25 -3.15
C VAL A 145 7.15 -2.51 -2.73
N ILE A 146 8.19 -2.82 -3.50
CA ILE A 146 9.23 -3.79 -3.17
C ILE A 146 10.32 -3.02 -2.40
N LYS A 147 10.27 -3.09 -1.08
CA LYS A 147 11.20 -2.38 -0.20
C LYS A 147 12.40 -3.24 0.16
N LEU A 148 13.49 -3.03 -0.57
CA LEU A 148 14.74 -3.78 -0.36
C LEU A 148 15.69 -3.16 0.68
N THR A 149 15.50 -1.89 1.05
CA THR A 149 16.34 -1.19 2.03
C THR A 149 15.73 -1.16 3.43
N ARG A 150 16.52 -0.77 4.44
CA ARG A 150 16.05 -0.67 5.84
C ARG A 150 15.07 0.48 6.05
N THR A 151 15.32 1.65 5.46
CA THR A 151 14.47 2.85 5.61
C THR A 151 13.79 3.21 4.28
N MET A 152 12.77 4.08 4.31
CA MET A 152 12.13 4.59 3.08
C MET A 152 12.84 5.82 2.51
N ASN A 153 13.89 6.31 3.17
CA ASN A 153 14.44 7.65 2.92
C ASN A 153 15.56 7.67 1.87
N GLU A 154 15.93 6.50 1.35
CA GLU A 154 17.17 6.31 0.57
C GLU A 154 16.92 6.12 -0.93
N ARG A 155 15.74 5.61 -1.32
CA ARG A 155 15.43 5.25 -2.71
C ARG A 155 14.21 6.04 -3.20
N GLU A 156 14.32 6.56 -4.42
CA GLU A 156 13.29 7.37 -5.08
C GLU A 156 11.91 6.68 -5.05
N HIS A 157 11.85 5.40 -5.41
CA HIS A 157 10.59 4.65 -5.40
C HIS A 157 9.95 4.54 -4.01
N LEU A 158 10.73 4.60 -2.92
CA LEU A 158 10.19 4.61 -1.55
C LEU A 158 9.76 6.02 -1.13
N LEU A 159 10.51 7.04 -1.53
CA LEU A 159 10.14 8.45 -1.31
C LEU A 159 8.83 8.80 -2.03
N ASN A 160 8.60 8.25 -3.22
CA ASN A 160 7.36 8.42 -3.97
C ASN A 160 6.15 7.89 -3.19
N GLU A 161 6.27 6.72 -2.56
CA GLU A 161 5.19 6.16 -1.72
C GLU A 161 4.93 6.99 -0.45
N LEU A 162 5.98 7.58 0.15
CA LEU A 162 5.82 8.53 1.25
C LEU A 162 5.04 9.77 0.82
N ASN A 163 5.37 10.33 -0.36
CA ASN A 163 4.69 11.49 -0.91
C ASN A 163 3.23 11.18 -1.25
N LYS A 164 2.94 10.04 -1.87
CA LYS A 164 1.57 9.57 -2.14
C LYS A 164 0.71 9.53 -0.87
N MET A 165 1.23 8.92 0.21
CA MET A 165 0.50 8.87 1.49
C MET A 165 0.26 10.28 2.06
N GLU A 166 1.25 11.18 1.95
CA GLU A 166 1.10 12.57 2.41
C GLU A 166 0.05 13.34 1.60
N ASP A 167 0.08 13.21 0.27
CA ASP A 167 -0.86 13.89 -0.62
C ASP A 167 -2.29 13.39 -0.42
N VAL A 168 -2.48 12.08 -0.22
CA VAL A 168 -3.80 11.50 0.11
C VAL A 168 -4.29 11.98 1.47
N CYS A 169 -3.44 12.01 2.50
CA CYS A 169 -3.81 12.61 3.79
C CYS A 169 -4.23 14.08 3.63
N ARG A 170 -3.52 14.87 2.83
CA ARG A 170 -3.84 16.27 2.58
C ARG A 170 -5.19 16.43 1.87
N PHE A 171 -5.45 15.60 0.86
CA PHE A 171 -6.70 15.56 0.12
C PHE A 171 -7.88 15.27 1.05
N LEU A 172 -7.79 14.20 1.85
CA LEU A 172 -8.87 13.80 2.77
C LEU A 172 -9.13 14.85 3.87
N LYS A 173 -8.07 15.51 4.36
CA LYS A 173 -8.18 16.63 5.32
C LYS A 173 -8.80 17.89 4.69
N ALA A 174 -8.68 18.09 3.38
CA ALA A 174 -9.33 19.20 2.68
C ALA A 174 -10.82 18.90 2.49
N ASP A 175 -11.15 17.70 2.01
CA ASP A 175 -12.52 17.25 1.77
C ASP A 175 -13.39 17.27 3.04
N GLN A 176 -12.87 16.83 4.20
CA GLN A 176 -13.60 16.94 5.48
C GLN A 176 -13.96 18.37 5.92
N ARG A 177 -13.27 19.38 5.40
CA ARG A 177 -13.55 20.79 5.71
C ARG A 177 -14.58 21.40 4.78
N ASP A 178 -14.90 20.72 3.67
CA ASP A 178 -15.93 21.15 2.75
C ASP A 178 -17.29 20.65 3.24
N GLU A 179 -18.28 21.56 3.31
CA GLU A 179 -19.64 21.34 3.86
C GLU A 179 -20.48 20.28 3.07
N PHE A 180 -19.91 19.74 1.99
CA PHE A 180 -20.49 18.73 1.10
C PHE A 180 -19.54 17.52 0.89
N GLY A 181 -18.57 17.31 1.79
CA GLY A 181 -17.49 16.34 1.61
C GLY A 181 -17.95 14.92 1.28
N LEU A 182 -17.11 14.16 0.57
CA LEU A 182 -17.36 12.77 0.17
C LEU A 182 -17.78 11.85 1.33
N PHE A 183 -17.41 12.20 2.56
CA PHE A 183 -17.77 11.48 3.78
C PHE A 183 -19.25 11.60 4.20
N GLU A 184 -20.03 12.52 3.62
CA GLU A 184 -21.50 12.52 3.80
C GLU A 184 -22.23 11.60 2.80
N LEU A 185 -21.51 11.03 1.82
CA LEU A 185 -22.07 10.18 0.76
C LEU A 185 -21.85 8.67 0.99
N PHE A 186 -21.25 8.28 2.12
CA PHE A 186 -21.10 6.89 2.58
C PHE A 186 -21.65 6.71 3.99
#